data_AF-A0A9R1S7B1-F1
#
_entry.id   AF-A0A9R1S7B1-F1
#
_cell.length_a   1.000
_cell.length_b   1.000
_cell.length_c   1.000
_cell.angle_alpha   90.00
_cell.angle_beta   90.00
_cell.angle_gamma   90.00
#
_symmetry.space_group_name_H-M   'P 1'
#
loop_
_entity.id
_entity.type
_entity.pdbx_description
1 polymer ?
#
loop_
_entity_poly.entity_id
_entity_poly.type
_entity_poly.pdbx_seq_one_letter_code
_entity_poly.pdbx_strand_id
1 'polypeptide(L)'
;MSYIRGNRNLPGFIPNTRHCLYGLDADLIMLALATHEVHFSILREVVFTPGQQDKCFLCGQVGHLAAKCEGKAKRKAGEFDEKGDEIVPKKPYQFLNIWTLREYLEYEFRMPNPAFETDIERIIDDFIFMCFFVGNDFLPHMPTLEIREGAINLLMAVYKKEFPNMGGYLTDACTPDLNRVEHFIQAVGSYEDKIFQKRARLHQRQAERIKRDKAQAKRGDDLDPHVRGDLIVPVARFQGCRLASGAVASPYEHNGRSMEKGSQAKKARVSSSDSSLSAAVVEAEISLEAQARENKEDLKSMLKVTLRDKSDLFNSENPEEDKIKLGEPGWRERYYEDKFGARTPGQIEEIRRDVVLKYTEGLCWVMHYYYEGVCSWQWFYPYHYAPFASDLKGLGQLDITFELGSPFKPFDQLMGVFPAASSHALPVQYRQLMTDPSSPIIDFYPIDFEVDMNGKRFSWQGIAKLPFIDEARLLSEIKKVEHTLTKQGETVQCTICFL
;
A
#
# COMPACT_ATOMS: atom_id res chain seq x y z
N MET A 1 6.53 19.73 -2.11
CA MET A 1 7.85 19.92 -2.76
C MET A 1 8.07 21.32 -3.33
N SER A 2 7.06 21.98 -3.91
CA SER A 2 7.16 23.37 -4.42
C SER A 2 7.83 24.35 -3.44
N TYR A 3 7.44 24.33 -2.16
CA TYR A 3 8.09 25.13 -1.11
C TYR A 3 9.60 24.93 -1.00
N ILE A 4 10.08 23.68 -1.07
CA ILE A 4 11.52 23.36 -0.96
C ILE A 4 12.26 23.92 -2.18
N ARG A 5 11.73 23.68 -3.39
CA ARG A 5 12.31 24.22 -4.64
C ARG A 5 12.34 25.75 -4.64
N GLY A 6 11.23 26.38 -4.25
CA GLY A 6 11.13 27.83 -4.14
C GLY A 6 12.20 28.41 -3.21
N ASN A 7 12.43 27.77 -2.05
CA ASN A 7 13.47 28.20 -1.11
C ASN A 7 14.88 28.03 -1.65
N ARG A 8 15.19 26.97 -2.39
CA ARG A 8 16.52 26.76 -3.01
C ARG A 8 16.91 27.90 -3.96
N ASN A 9 15.92 28.52 -4.60
CA ASN A 9 16.12 29.62 -5.54
C ASN A 9 16.26 31.00 -4.86
N LEU A 10 16.06 31.10 -3.54
CA LEU A 10 16.17 32.37 -2.83
C LEU A 10 17.62 32.75 -2.51
N PRO A 11 18.00 34.04 -2.62
CA PRO A 11 19.31 34.50 -2.19
C PRO A 11 19.46 34.31 -0.67
N GLY A 12 20.56 33.69 -0.25
CA GLY A 12 20.82 33.37 1.17
C GLY A 12 20.31 32.00 1.63
N PHE A 13 19.82 31.15 0.72
CA PHE A 13 19.52 29.75 1.02
C PHE A 13 20.76 29.03 1.58
N ILE A 14 20.56 28.22 2.61
CA ILE A 14 21.62 27.43 3.26
C ILE A 14 21.58 26.01 2.66
N PRO A 15 22.59 25.59 1.86
CA PRO A 15 22.56 24.29 1.17
C PRO A 15 22.52 23.06 2.10
N ASN A 16 22.92 23.21 3.36
CA ASN A 16 22.91 22.14 4.36
C ASN A 16 21.67 22.18 5.27
N THR A 17 20.58 22.80 4.81
CA THR A 17 19.29 22.75 5.50
C THR A 17 18.84 21.31 5.65
N ARG A 18 18.35 20.94 6.84
CA ARG A 18 17.91 19.57 7.16
C ARG A 18 16.39 19.49 7.07
N HIS A 19 15.88 18.68 6.15
CA HIS A 19 14.46 18.49 5.91
C HIS A 19 13.97 17.21 6.57
N CYS A 20 12.82 17.28 7.24
CA CYS A 20 12.12 16.12 7.79
C CYS A 20 10.66 16.19 7.34
N LEU A 21 10.25 15.24 6.50
CA LEU A 21 8.89 15.15 5.97
C LEU A 21 8.14 14.00 6.64
N TYR A 22 6.94 14.26 7.16
CA TYR A 22 6.09 13.21 7.70
C TYR A 22 5.12 12.67 6.64
N GLY A 23 5.06 11.35 6.47
CA GLY A 23 4.06 10.72 5.62
C GLY A 23 4.28 9.23 5.38
N LEU A 24 3.25 8.54 4.88
CA LEU A 24 3.25 7.09 4.67
C LEU A 24 3.44 6.69 3.20
N ASP A 25 3.22 7.62 2.27
CA ASP A 25 3.14 7.32 0.84
C ASP A 25 4.52 7.01 0.25
N ALA A 26 4.54 6.08 -0.71
CA ALA A 26 5.78 5.66 -1.36
C ALA A 26 6.39 6.79 -2.22
N ASP A 27 5.54 7.60 -2.85
CA ASP A 27 5.91 8.73 -3.69
C ASP A 27 6.77 9.77 -2.95
N LEU A 28 6.63 9.87 -1.62
CA LEU A 28 7.46 10.76 -0.81
C LEU A 28 8.96 10.42 -0.92
N ILE A 29 9.31 9.15 -1.13
CA ILE A 29 10.70 8.72 -1.34
C ILE A 29 11.24 9.32 -2.64
N MET A 30 10.47 9.20 -3.72
CA MET A 30 10.85 9.70 -5.04
C MET A 30 10.86 11.22 -5.08
N LEU A 31 9.86 11.86 -4.48
CA LEU A 31 9.79 13.32 -4.33
C LEU A 31 10.96 13.87 -3.51
N ALA A 32 11.37 13.16 -2.44
CA ALA A 32 12.52 13.56 -1.64
C ALA A 32 13.84 13.42 -2.42
N LEU A 33 14.02 12.34 -3.18
CA LEU A 33 15.16 12.17 -4.08
C LEU A 33 15.22 13.29 -5.15
N ALA A 34 14.08 13.60 -5.79
CA ALA A 34 13.95 14.66 -6.79
C ALA A 34 14.26 16.07 -6.26
N THR A 35 14.28 16.27 -4.93
CA THR A 35 14.70 17.56 -4.37
C THR A 35 16.21 17.80 -4.48
N HIS A 36 17.00 16.74 -4.65
CA HIS A 36 18.47 16.75 -4.58
C HIS A 36 19.05 17.31 -3.27
N GLU A 37 18.22 17.52 -2.24
CA GLU A 37 18.69 18.00 -0.94
C GLU A 37 19.52 16.91 -0.24
N VAL A 38 20.70 17.28 0.24
CA VAL A 38 21.64 16.35 0.87
C VAL A 38 21.05 15.78 2.16
N HIS A 39 20.43 16.62 2.98
CA HIS A 39 19.93 16.22 4.30
C HIS A 39 18.41 16.13 4.30
N PHE A 40 17.87 15.06 3.73
CA PHE A 40 16.43 14.80 3.72
C PHE A 40 16.10 13.48 4.44
N SER A 41 15.15 13.53 5.37
CA SER A 41 14.58 12.35 6.03
C SER A 41 13.06 12.31 5.89
N ILE A 42 12.50 11.10 5.83
CA ILE A 42 11.06 10.87 5.92
C ILE A 42 10.76 10.19 7.26
N LEU A 43 9.90 10.82 8.07
CA LEU A 43 9.37 10.28 9.30
C LEU A 43 8.06 9.54 9.00
N ARG A 44 7.94 8.29 9.44
CA ARG A 44 6.72 7.51 9.22
C ARG A 44 6.42 6.54 10.36
N GLU A 45 5.16 6.21 10.54
CA GLU A 45 4.75 5.13 11.45
C GLU A 45 5.31 3.79 10.93
N VAL A 46 5.75 2.92 11.85
CA VAL A 46 6.08 1.54 11.49
C VAL A 46 4.77 0.81 11.17
N VAL A 47 4.64 0.36 9.92
CA VAL A 47 3.50 -0.44 9.47
C VAL A 47 3.74 -1.89 9.86
N PHE A 48 3.02 -2.37 10.87
CA PHE A 48 2.98 -3.80 11.20
C PHE A 48 1.90 -4.49 10.37
N THR A 49 2.28 -5.47 9.55
CA THR A 49 1.33 -6.26 8.74
C THR A 49 0.52 -7.18 9.67
N PRO A 50 -0.82 -7.10 9.71
CA PRO A 50 -1.62 -7.99 10.54
C PRO A 50 -1.43 -9.45 10.08
N GLY A 51 -0.94 -10.31 10.99
CA GLY A 51 -0.59 -11.71 10.73
C GLY A 51 0.91 -12.03 10.85
N GLN A 52 1.79 -11.03 10.69
CA GLN A 52 3.16 -11.07 11.24
C GLN A 52 3.11 -10.44 12.64
N GLN A 53 2.38 -11.07 13.55
CA GLN A 53 2.33 -10.61 14.92
C GLN A 53 3.73 -10.70 15.53
N ASP A 54 4.27 -9.50 15.77
CA ASP A 54 5.19 -9.12 16.82
C ASP A 54 6.61 -9.68 16.79
N LYS A 55 6.94 -10.71 16.02
CA LYS A 55 8.25 -11.36 16.11
C LYS A 55 9.37 -10.57 15.40
N CYS A 56 10.37 -10.14 16.15
CA CYS A 56 11.66 -9.66 15.66
C CYS A 56 12.23 -10.64 14.62
N PHE A 57 12.63 -10.14 13.45
CA PHE A 57 13.13 -10.97 12.34
C PHE A 57 14.37 -11.81 12.71
N LEU A 58 15.17 -11.36 13.68
CA LEU A 58 16.40 -12.05 14.09
C LEU A 58 16.17 -13.11 15.17
N CYS A 59 15.38 -12.81 16.21
CA CYS A 59 15.22 -13.71 17.36
C CYS A 59 13.81 -14.28 17.53
N GLY A 60 12.87 -13.85 16.71
CA GLY A 60 11.48 -14.30 16.77
C GLY A 60 10.68 -13.78 17.98
N GLN A 61 11.15 -12.76 18.69
CA GLN A 61 10.52 -12.26 19.93
C GLN A 61 9.70 -10.99 19.72
N VAL A 62 8.70 -10.82 20.57
CA VAL A 62 7.75 -9.70 20.56
C VAL A 62 8.30 -8.43 21.21
N GLY A 63 7.90 -7.26 20.71
CA GLY A 63 8.15 -5.98 21.37
C GLY A 63 9.44 -5.22 21.01
N HIS A 64 10.21 -5.63 20.00
CA HIS A 64 11.37 -4.85 19.53
C HIS A 64 11.69 -5.03 18.03
N LEU A 65 12.36 -4.03 17.45
CA LEU A 65 12.88 -4.07 16.07
C LEU A 65 14.16 -4.91 15.99
N ALA A 66 14.42 -5.53 14.83
CA ALA A 66 15.66 -6.29 14.59
C ALA A 66 16.94 -5.50 14.90
N ALA A 67 16.96 -4.19 14.61
CA ALA A 67 18.08 -3.31 14.91
C ALA A 67 18.37 -3.16 16.43
N LYS A 68 17.39 -3.44 17.29
CA LYS A 68 17.50 -3.40 18.76
C LYS A 68 17.51 -4.81 19.37
N CYS A 69 17.75 -5.84 18.56
CA CYS A 69 17.75 -7.21 19.02
C CYS A 69 19.07 -7.54 19.74
N GLU A 70 19.01 -7.87 21.02
CA GLU A 70 20.17 -8.32 21.79
C GLU A 70 20.57 -9.79 21.54
N GLY A 71 19.83 -10.51 20.69
CA GLY A 71 20.12 -11.91 20.33
C GLY A 71 19.95 -12.95 21.45
N LYS A 72 19.38 -12.58 22.60
CA LYS A 72 19.22 -13.48 23.76
C LYS A 72 17.88 -14.23 23.70
N ALA A 73 17.90 -15.53 23.99
CA ALA A 73 16.69 -16.36 24.11
C ALA A 73 15.79 -15.93 25.30
N LYS A 74 14.47 -16.16 25.17
CA LYS A 74 13.45 -15.74 26.17
C LYS A 74 13.81 -16.28 27.55
N ARG A 75 14.04 -15.40 28.55
CA ARG A 75 13.95 -15.81 29.96
C ARG A 75 12.47 -16.03 30.27
N LYS A 76 12.10 -17.23 30.72
CA LYS A 76 10.78 -17.49 31.31
C LYS A 76 10.60 -16.52 32.48
N ALA A 77 9.59 -15.68 32.45
CA ALA A 77 9.17 -14.89 33.60
C ALA A 77 7.97 -15.63 34.23
N GLY A 78 8.23 -16.35 35.32
CA GLY A 78 7.17 -16.93 36.17
C GLY A 78 6.39 -18.11 35.61
N GLU A 79 5.50 -18.66 36.45
CA GLU A 79 4.58 -19.77 36.14
C GLU A 79 3.23 -19.31 35.57
N PHE A 80 2.92 -18.02 35.63
CA PHE A 80 1.76 -17.41 34.98
C PHE A 80 2.18 -16.07 34.36
N ASP A 81 1.89 -15.87 33.07
CA ASP A 81 2.12 -14.62 32.35
C ASP A 81 1.20 -13.51 32.93
N GLU A 82 1.63 -12.87 34.01
CA GLU A 82 0.90 -11.73 34.58
C GLU A 82 1.00 -10.52 33.64
N LYS A 83 -0.16 -10.03 33.17
CA LYS A 83 -0.30 -8.84 32.33
C LYS A 83 0.13 -7.61 33.14
N GLY A 84 1.30 -7.06 32.83
CA GLY A 84 1.69 -5.73 33.29
C GLY A 84 0.76 -4.66 32.73
N ASP A 85 0.67 -3.52 33.44
CA ASP A 85 -0.17 -2.36 33.12
C ASP A 85 -0.24 -2.05 31.62
N GLU A 86 -1.45 -1.71 31.14
CA GLU A 86 -1.73 -1.35 29.75
C GLU A 86 -0.94 -0.11 29.32
N ILE A 87 0.28 -0.33 28.86
CA ILE A 87 1.01 0.65 28.07
C ILE A 87 0.25 0.77 26.75
N VAL A 88 -0.49 1.86 26.55
CA VAL A 88 -1.00 2.25 25.22
C VAL A 88 0.16 2.10 24.24
N PRO A 89 0.13 1.14 23.30
CA PRO A 89 1.28 0.85 22.47
C PRO A 89 1.51 2.05 21.56
N LYS A 90 2.44 2.93 21.95
CA LYS A 90 2.90 4.01 21.08
C LYS A 90 3.43 3.36 19.82
N LYS A 91 2.76 3.57 18.69
CA LYS A 91 3.25 3.11 17.40
C LYS A 91 4.67 3.68 17.22
N PRO A 92 5.70 2.83 17.07
CA PRO A 92 7.04 3.32 16.87
C PRO A 92 7.09 4.07 15.53
N TYR A 93 7.79 5.19 15.53
CA TYR A 93 8.15 5.89 14.31
C TYR A 93 9.51 5.39 13.82
N GLN A 94 9.71 5.50 12.51
CA GLN A 94 11.00 5.27 11.88
C GLN A 94 11.38 6.44 10.98
N PHE A 95 12.68 6.68 10.87
CA PHE A 95 13.26 7.57 9.88
C PHE A 95 13.72 6.75 8.67
N LEU A 96 13.33 7.18 7.48
CA LEU A 96 13.97 6.80 6.23
C LEU A 96 14.90 7.93 5.82
N ASN A 97 16.20 7.68 5.85
CA ASN A 97 17.21 8.66 5.49
C ASN A 97 17.51 8.60 4.00
N ILE A 98 17.21 9.68 3.29
CA ILE A 98 17.34 9.72 1.82
C ILE A 98 18.81 9.77 1.40
N TRP A 99 19.69 10.40 2.18
CA TRP A 99 21.13 10.37 1.90
C TRP A 99 21.70 8.95 1.92
N THR A 100 21.27 8.11 2.87
CA THR A 100 21.67 6.71 2.91
C THR A 100 21.15 5.97 1.68
N LEU A 101 19.90 6.23 1.26
CA LEU A 101 19.37 5.65 0.03
C LEU A 101 20.19 6.08 -1.20
N ARG A 102 20.61 7.35 -1.27
CA ARG A 102 21.48 7.85 -2.34
C ARG A 102 22.81 7.10 -2.39
N GLU A 103 23.44 6.83 -1.25
CA GLU A 103 24.66 6.00 -1.18
C GLU A 103 24.43 4.57 -1.71
N TYR A 104 23.29 3.95 -1.37
CA TYR A 104 22.92 2.63 -1.91
C TYR A 104 22.69 2.67 -3.42
N LEU A 105 22.02 3.71 -3.93
CA LEU A 105 21.81 3.89 -5.37
C LEU A 105 23.15 4.11 -6.08
N GLU A 106 24.02 4.97 -5.54
CA GLU A 106 25.36 5.18 -6.08
C GLU A 106 26.13 3.87 -6.18
N TYR A 107 26.11 3.05 -5.12
CA TYR A 107 26.74 1.74 -5.14
C TYR A 107 26.12 0.80 -6.18
N GLU A 108 24.78 0.72 -6.25
CA GLU A 108 24.06 -0.16 -7.19
C GLU A 108 24.30 0.23 -8.65
N PHE A 109 24.44 1.53 -8.94
CA PHE A 109 24.66 2.07 -10.29
C PHE A 109 26.12 2.24 -10.67
N ARG A 110 27.08 1.81 -9.84
CA ARG A 110 28.50 1.78 -10.22
C ARG A 110 28.71 0.87 -11.43
N MET A 111 29.10 1.49 -12.54
CA MET A 111 29.49 0.82 -13.77
C MET A 111 31.02 0.75 -13.81
N PRO A 112 31.65 -0.44 -13.93
CA PRO A 112 33.10 -0.58 -13.87
C PRO A 112 33.84 0.19 -14.98
N ASN A 113 33.24 0.26 -16.17
CA ASN A 113 33.79 0.93 -17.35
C ASN A 113 32.68 1.77 -18.00
N PRO A 114 32.36 2.96 -17.46
CA PRO A 114 31.30 3.78 -18.04
C PRO A 114 31.77 4.35 -19.38
N ALA A 115 30.85 4.46 -20.35
CA ALA A 115 31.17 4.99 -21.68
C ALA A 115 31.51 6.50 -21.65
N PHE A 116 31.06 7.21 -20.62
CA PHE A 116 31.29 8.63 -20.35
C PHE A 116 31.25 8.89 -18.84
N GLU A 117 31.67 10.08 -18.40
CA GLU A 117 31.66 10.46 -16.98
C GLU A 117 30.23 10.43 -16.42
N THR A 118 30.03 9.71 -15.31
CA THR A 118 28.72 9.53 -14.70
C THR A 118 28.48 10.50 -13.55
N ASP A 119 27.45 11.33 -13.69
CA ASP A 119 26.84 12.10 -12.62
C ASP A 119 25.76 11.30 -11.88
N ILE A 120 25.90 11.17 -10.56
CA ILE A 120 24.95 10.46 -9.70
C ILE A 120 23.60 11.17 -9.60
N GLU A 121 23.56 12.51 -9.65
CA GLU A 121 22.30 13.24 -9.57
C GLU A 121 21.41 12.91 -10.77
N ARG A 122 22.03 12.79 -11.96
CA ARG A 122 21.37 12.39 -13.20
C ARG A 122 20.91 10.94 -13.20
N ILE A 123 21.68 10.04 -12.57
CA ILE A 123 21.27 8.65 -12.38
C ILE A 123 20.07 8.56 -11.43
N ILE A 124 20.02 9.40 -10.39
CA ILE A 124 18.87 9.48 -9.48
C ILE A 124 17.62 9.93 -10.24
N ASP A 125 17.74 10.93 -11.13
CA ASP A 125 16.63 11.39 -11.98
C ASP A 125 16.11 10.26 -12.88
N ASP A 126 17.02 9.56 -13.55
CA ASP A 126 16.68 8.41 -14.38
C ASP A 126 16.07 7.27 -13.56
N PHE A 127 16.53 7.05 -12.33
CA PHE A 127 15.96 6.05 -11.42
C PHE A 127 14.52 6.38 -11.03
N ILE A 128 14.25 7.65 -10.70
CA ILE A 128 12.88 8.13 -10.43
C ILE A 128 12.01 7.92 -11.66
N PHE A 129 12.49 8.32 -12.85
CA PHE A 129 11.77 8.15 -14.10
C PHE A 129 11.51 6.67 -14.43
N MET A 130 12.49 5.78 -14.21
CA MET A 130 12.31 4.34 -14.35
C MET A 130 11.19 3.81 -13.44
N CYS A 131 11.08 4.32 -12.21
CA CYS A 131 10.03 3.92 -11.29
C CYS A 131 8.61 4.30 -11.77
N PHE A 132 8.46 5.34 -12.61
CA PHE A 132 7.15 5.71 -13.15
C PHE A 132 6.50 4.60 -13.99
N PHE A 133 7.30 3.80 -14.70
CA PHE A 133 6.81 2.65 -15.50
C PHE A 133 6.19 1.53 -14.66
N VAL A 134 6.58 1.43 -13.39
CA VAL A 134 6.10 0.38 -12.48
C VAL A 134 4.71 0.69 -11.94
N GLY A 135 4.26 1.94 -12.07
CA GLY A 135 2.97 2.44 -11.59
C GLY A 135 3.15 3.60 -10.61
N ASN A 136 2.27 4.58 -10.73
CA ASN A 136 2.15 5.75 -9.87
C ASN A 136 0.68 6.16 -9.79
N ASP A 137 0.35 7.21 -9.04
CA ASP A 137 -1.04 7.65 -8.85
C ASP A 137 -1.71 8.16 -10.14
N PHE A 138 -0.92 8.55 -11.15
CA PHE A 138 -1.41 9.16 -12.39
C PHE A 138 -1.50 8.19 -13.57
N LEU A 139 -0.67 7.14 -13.57
CA LEU A 139 -0.60 6.14 -14.64
C LEU A 139 -0.78 4.73 -14.09
N PRO A 140 -1.60 3.89 -14.75
CA PRO A 140 -1.70 2.49 -14.39
C PRO A 140 -0.35 1.79 -14.58
N HIS A 141 -0.08 0.81 -13.73
CA HIS A 141 1.10 -0.04 -13.87
C HIS A 141 1.09 -0.78 -15.20
N MET A 142 2.23 -0.83 -15.88
CA MET A 142 2.37 -1.66 -17.08
C MET A 142 2.14 -3.13 -16.73
N PRO A 143 1.39 -3.90 -17.55
CA PRO A 143 1.22 -5.33 -17.32
C PRO A 143 2.56 -6.08 -17.20
N THR A 144 3.58 -5.61 -17.92
CA THR A 144 4.95 -6.14 -17.95
C THR A 144 5.69 -6.00 -16.63
N LEU A 145 5.37 -5.01 -15.79
CA LEU A 145 6.20 -4.61 -14.65
C LEU A 145 5.42 -4.68 -13.33
N GLU A 146 5.82 -5.61 -12.44
CA GLU A 146 5.30 -5.69 -11.07
C GLU A 146 6.44 -5.68 -10.02
N ILE A 147 6.34 -4.80 -9.02
CA ILE A 147 7.36 -4.67 -7.94
C ILE A 147 7.61 -6.02 -7.26
N ARG A 148 6.54 -6.79 -6.98
CA ARG A 148 6.62 -8.10 -6.31
C ARG A 148 7.39 -9.14 -7.12
N GLU A 149 7.52 -8.93 -8.43
CA GLU A 149 8.28 -9.80 -9.35
C GLU A 149 9.72 -9.31 -9.57
N GLY A 150 10.10 -8.21 -8.93
CA GLY A 150 11.43 -7.61 -9.06
C GLY A 150 11.57 -6.65 -10.24
N ALA A 151 10.49 -5.98 -10.65
CA ALA A 151 10.51 -5.04 -11.78
C ALA A 151 11.59 -3.95 -11.65
N ILE A 152 11.76 -3.35 -10.46
CA ILE A 152 12.80 -2.31 -10.24
C ILE A 152 14.19 -2.88 -10.51
N ASN A 153 14.47 -4.11 -10.06
CA ASN A 153 15.77 -4.77 -10.30
C ASN A 153 16.01 -5.03 -11.79
N LEU A 154 14.96 -5.41 -12.53
CA LEU A 154 15.03 -5.58 -13.98
C LEU A 154 15.34 -4.26 -14.67
N LEU A 155 14.62 -3.18 -14.32
CA LEU A 155 14.82 -1.85 -14.89
C LEU A 155 16.25 -1.35 -14.65
N MET A 156 16.76 -1.44 -13.42
CA MET A 156 18.15 -1.07 -13.10
C MET A 156 19.17 -1.90 -13.87
N ALA A 157 18.93 -3.22 -14.01
CA ALA A 157 19.84 -4.11 -14.74
C ALA A 157 19.86 -3.80 -16.25
N VAL A 158 18.70 -3.56 -16.86
CA VAL A 158 18.59 -3.16 -18.26
C VAL A 158 19.21 -1.79 -18.49
N TYR A 159 18.96 -0.83 -17.59
CA TYR A 159 19.54 0.51 -17.67
C TYR A 159 21.06 0.43 -17.70
N LYS A 160 21.68 -0.23 -16.71
CA LYS A 160 23.15 -0.40 -16.67
C LYS A 160 23.70 -1.08 -17.92
N LYS A 161 22.99 -2.07 -18.46
CA LYS A 161 23.40 -2.81 -19.66
C LYS A 161 23.33 -1.93 -20.91
N GLU A 162 22.28 -1.13 -21.06
CA GLU A 162 22.01 -0.33 -22.25
C GLU A 162 22.57 1.09 -22.16
N PHE A 163 23.03 1.55 -20.99
CA PHE A 163 23.59 2.88 -20.77
C PHE A 163 24.69 3.26 -21.79
N PRO A 164 25.66 2.38 -22.14
CA PRO A 164 26.65 2.69 -23.17
C PRO A 164 26.04 2.89 -24.57
N ASN A 165 24.95 2.18 -24.88
CA ASN A 165 24.29 2.20 -26.19
C ASN A 165 23.35 3.40 -26.34
N MET A 166 22.77 3.89 -25.24
CA MET A 166 21.89 5.06 -25.23
C MET A 166 22.64 6.38 -25.45
N GLY A 167 23.95 6.42 -25.16
CA GLY A 167 24.78 7.60 -25.35
C GLY A 167 24.45 8.78 -24.41
N GLY A 168 23.72 8.53 -23.33
CA GLY A 168 23.34 9.53 -22.33
C GLY A 168 22.24 9.05 -21.38
N TYR A 169 21.80 9.97 -20.52
CA TYR A 169 20.71 9.78 -19.55
C TYR A 169 19.33 9.73 -20.22
N LEU A 170 18.36 9.06 -19.58
CA LEU A 170 16.97 9.04 -20.02
C LEU A 170 16.30 10.41 -19.88
N THR A 171 16.75 11.19 -18.90
CA THR A 171 16.13 12.47 -18.54
C THR A 171 17.14 13.60 -18.49
N ASP A 172 16.64 14.81 -18.73
CA ASP A 172 17.32 16.08 -18.51
C ASP A 172 16.44 17.01 -17.67
N ALA A 173 16.69 17.01 -16.36
CA ALA A 173 15.83 17.65 -15.37
C ALA A 173 14.36 17.18 -15.56
N CYS A 174 13.45 18.07 -15.93
CA CYS A 174 12.04 17.74 -16.13
C CYS A 174 11.71 17.08 -17.49
N THR A 175 12.68 16.98 -18.41
CA THR A 175 12.44 16.60 -19.82
C THR A 175 13.02 15.23 -20.15
N PRO A 176 12.18 14.20 -20.41
CA PRO A 176 12.65 12.91 -20.90
C PRO A 176 13.14 12.98 -22.36
N ASP A 177 14.25 12.33 -22.67
CA ASP A 177 14.70 12.10 -24.04
C ASP A 177 13.97 10.89 -24.62
N LEU A 178 12.90 11.15 -25.38
CA LEU A 178 12.00 10.12 -25.88
C LEU A 178 12.69 9.07 -26.76
N ASN A 179 13.79 9.40 -27.45
CA ASN A 179 14.54 8.41 -28.23
C ASN A 179 15.28 7.42 -27.34
N ARG A 180 15.90 7.92 -26.26
CA ARG A 180 16.58 7.07 -25.27
C ARG A 180 15.59 6.27 -24.44
N VAL A 181 14.46 6.88 -24.08
CA VAL A 181 13.35 6.21 -23.40
C VAL A 181 12.80 5.07 -24.25
N GLU A 182 12.58 5.29 -25.56
CA GLU A 182 12.17 4.23 -26.48
C GLU A 182 13.21 3.09 -26.53
N HIS A 183 14.49 3.42 -26.69
CA HIS A 183 15.56 2.40 -26.69
C HIS A 183 15.56 1.55 -25.41
N PHE A 184 15.47 2.21 -24.25
CA PHE A 184 15.43 1.55 -22.95
C PHE A 184 14.19 0.67 -22.78
N ILE A 185 13.00 1.21 -23.03
CA ILE A 185 11.75 0.48 -22.79
C ILE A 185 11.56 -0.67 -23.80
N GLN A 186 12.06 -0.54 -25.03
CA GLN A 186 12.10 -1.64 -25.98
C GLN A 186 13.04 -2.77 -25.52
N ALA A 187 14.18 -2.43 -24.91
CA ALA A 187 15.06 -3.42 -24.31
C ALA A 187 14.36 -4.16 -23.14
N VAL A 188 13.59 -3.46 -22.31
CA VAL A 188 12.74 -4.07 -21.28
C VAL A 188 11.64 -4.94 -21.91
N GLY A 189 10.98 -4.47 -22.97
CA GLY A 189 9.95 -5.17 -23.72
C GLY A 189 10.42 -6.50 -24.30
N SER A 190 11.72 -6.66 -24.59
CA SER A 190 12.31 -7.93 -25.04
C SER A 190 12.23 -9.07 -23.99
N TYR A 191 11.96 -8.74 -22.72
CA TYR A 191 11.80 -9.71 -21.64
C TYR A 191 10.33 -10.08 -21.36
N GLU A 192 9.35 -9.45 -22.02
CA GLU A 192 7.91 -9.63 -21.75
C GLU A 192 7.45 -11.08 -21.74
N ASP A 193 7.73 -11.82 -22.83
CA ASP A 193 7.30 -13.22 -22.93
C ASP A 193 7.88 -14.06 -21.80
N LYS A 194 9.14 -13.83 -21.41
CA LYS A 194 9.79 -14.55 -20.32
C LYS A 194 9.18 -14.18 -18.96
N ILE A 195 8.83 -12.92 -18.76
CA ILE A 195 8.17 -12.43 -17.55
C ILE A 195 6.79 -13.09 -17.43
N PHE A 196 5.97 -13.04 -18.48
CA PHE A 196 4.62 -13.61 -18.46
C PHE A 196 4.63 -15.13 -18.30
N GLN A 197 5.53 -15.84 -18.99
CA GLN A 197 5.69 -17.28 -18.79
C GLN A 197 6.10 -17.63 -17.35
N LYS A 198 7.00 -16.84 -16.74
CA LYS A 198 7.41 -17.04 -15.34
C LYS A 198 6.23 -16.77 -14.40
N ARG A 199 5.48 -15.69 -14.63
CA ARG A 199 4.28 -15.32 -13.86
C ARG A 199 3.24 -16.44 -13.92
N ALA A 200 2.87 -16.91 -15.10
CA ALA A 200 1.92 -18.00 -15.29
C ALA A 200 2.32 -19.27 -14.51
N ARG A 201 3.61 -19.66 -14.58
CA ARG A 201 4.13 -20.82 -13.82
C ARG A 201 4.04 -20.62 -12.31
N LEU A 202 4.31 -19.42 -11.80
CA LEU A 202 4.22 -19.13 -10.36
C LEU A 202 2.77 -19.13 -9.89
N HIS A 203 1.86 -18.53 -10.65
CA HIS A 203 0.42 -18.55 -10.37
C HIS A 203 -0.11 -19.99 -10.33
N GLN A 204 0.26 -20.83 -11.29
CA GLN A 204 -0.13 -22.24 -11.32
C GLN A 204 0.35 -22.99 -10.05
N ARG A 205 1.62 -22.81 -9.67
CA ARG A 205 2.17 -23.43 -8.44
C ARG A 205 1.46 -22.94 -7.18
N GLN A 206 1.12 -21.66 -7.11
CA GLN A 206 0.40 -21.09 -5.98
C GLN A 206 -1.03 -21.63 -5.90
N ALA A 207 -1.74 -21.71 -7.02
CA ALA A 207 -3.08 -22.28 -7.09
C ALA A 207 -3.09 -23.76 -6.67
N GLU A 208 -2.12 -24.56 -7.14
CA GLU A 208 -1.96 -25.96 -6.72
C GLU A 208 -1.70 -26.10 -5.21
N ARG A 209 -0.86 -25.22 -4.64
CA ARG A 209 -0.58 -25.22 -3.20
C ARG A 209 -1.85 -24.90 -2.40
N ILE A 210 -2.59 -23.87 -2.78
CA ILE A 210 -3.84 -23.49 -2.11
C ILE A 210 -4.88 -24.62 -2.20
N LYS A 211 -4.98 -25.29 -3.35
CA LYS A 211 -5.85 -26.46 -3.51
C LYS A 211 -5.45 -27.60 -2.57
N ARG A 212 -4.16 -27.85 -2.37
CA ARG A 212 -3.65 -28.87 -1.42
C ARG A 212 -3.95 -28.48 0.03
N ASP A 213 -3.71 -27.23 0.41
CA ASP A 213 -3.94 -26.73 1.76
C ASP A 213 -5.45 -26.79 2.12
N LYS A 214 -6.34 -26.39 1.20
CA LYS A 214 -7.79 -26.53 1.36
C LYS A 214 -8.22 -28.00 1.49
N ALA A 215 -7.63 -28.89 0.70
CA ALA A 215 -7.93 -30.32 0.79
C ALA A 215 -7.46 -30.95 2.11
N GLN A 216 -6.39 -30.44 2.72
CA GLN A 216 -5.92 -30.86 4.04
C GLN A 216 -6.79 -30.29 5.16
N ALA A 217 -7.18 -29.01 5.09
CA ALA A 217 -8.07 -28.39 6.06
C ALA A 217 -9.43 -29.13 6.14
N LYS A 218 -10.03 -29.46 4.99
CA LYS A 218 -11.27 -30.26 4.92
C LYS A 218 -11.15 -31.65 5.55
N ARG A 219 -9.95 -32.23 5.63
CA ARG A 219 -9.72 -33.53 6.29
C ARG A 219 -9.46 -33.41 7.79
N GLY A 220 -9.10 -32.22 8.28
CA GLY A 220 -8.80 -31.97 9.69
C GLY A 220 -10.03 -31.74 10.56
N ASP A 221 -11.13 -31.25 9.96
CA ASP A 221 -12.39 -30.99 10.67
C ASP A 221 -13.23 -32.27 10.92
N ASP A 222 -12.89 -33.40 10.26
CA ASP A 222 -13.58 -34.69 10.41
C ASP A 222 -13.03 -35.58 11.54
N LEU A 223 -12.03 -35.11 12.30
CA LEU A 223 -11.46 -35.84 13.44
C LEU A 223 -11.76 -35.12 14.74
N ASP A 224 -13.02 -35.19 15.16
CA ASP A 224 -13.37 -35.01 16.57
C ASP A 224 -12.68 -36.14 17.35
N PRO A 225 -11.72 -35.86 18.26
CA PRO A 225 -11.07 -36.91 19.01
C PRO A 225 -12.06 -37.41 20.06
N HIS A 226 -12.86 -38.40 19.70
CA HIS A 226 -13.45 -39.29 20.68
C HIS A 226 -12.31 -39.91 21.48
N VAL A 227 -12.07 -39.36 22.67
CA VAL A 227 -11.25 -39.94 23.73
C VAL A 227 -11.86 -41.31 24.06
N ARG A 228 -11.39 -42.36 23.39
CA ARG A 228 -11.45 -43.71 23.94
C ARG A 228 -10.23 -43.86 24.83
N GLY A 229 -10.50 -43.89 26.13
CA GLY A 229 -9.53 -44.28 27.13
C GLY A 229 -9.00 -45.70 26.86
N ASP A 230 -7.79 -45.91 27.37
CA ASP A 230 -7.05 -47.15 27.47
C ASP A 230 -6.28 -47.58 26.21
N LEU A 231 -4.97 -47.34 26.25
CA LEU A 231 -3.92 -48.34 26.03
C LEU A 231 -2.56 -47.73 26.39
N ILE A 232 -2.18 -47.88 27.65
CA ILE A 232 -0.84 -47.60 28.17
C ILE A 232 0.11 -48.65 27.56
N VAL A 233 1.09 -48.23 26.77
CA VAL A 233 2.22 -49.08 26.36
C VAL A 233 3.46 -48.67 27.16
N PRO A 234 4.06 -49.57 27.95
CA PRO A 234 5.19 -49.23 28.81
C PRO A 234 6.50 -49.16 28.01
N VAL A 235 7.16 -48.00 28.03
CA VAL A 235 8.53 -47.84 27.50
C VAL A 235 9.54 -48.12 28.61
N ALA A 236 10.40 -49.11 28.38
CA ALA A 236 11.44 -49.57 29.29
C ALA A 236 12.51 -48.49 29.54
N ARG A 237 12.92 -48.36 30.82
CA ARG A 237 13.96 -47.43 31.29
C ARG A 237 15.36 -47.91 30.89
N PHE A 238 16.08 -47.08 30.15
CA PHE A 238 17.53 -47.22 29.92
C PHE A 238 18.31 -46.37 30.95
N GLN A 239 19.36 -46.94 31.55
CA GLN A 239 20.14 -46.41 32.68
C GLN A 239 21.58 -46.03 32.25
N GLY A 240 22.11 -44.96 32.87
CA GLY A 240 23.54 -44.65 32.99
C GLY A 240 23.94 -43.31 32.34
N CYS A 241 24.73 -42.39 32.93
CA CYS A 241 25.53 -42.41 34.15
C CYS A 241 25.89 -40.97 34.59
N ARG A 242 25.90 -40.77 35.92
CA ARG A 242 26.80 -39.95 36.78
C ARG A 242 27.10 -38.48 36.40
N LEU A 243 26.72 -37.56 37.30
CA LEU A 243 27.66 -36.76 38.14
C LEU A 243 26.89 -36.10 39.31
N ALA A 244 27.39 -36.38 40.52
CA ALA A 244 27.32 -35.73 41.85
C ALA A 244 26.43 -34.48 42.08
N SER A 245 25.88 -34.16 43.26
CA SER A 245 25.73 -34.78 44.59
C SER A 245 24.88 -33.82 45.44
N GLY A 246 24.05 -34.35 46.35
CA GLY A 246 23.53 -33.67 47.55
C GLY A 246 22.17 -32.96 47.39
N ALA A 247 21.19 -33.07 48.28
CA ALA A 247 21.04 -33.85 49.51
C ALA A 247 19.54 -34.18 49.68
N VAL A 248 19.26 -35.34 50.25
CA VAL A 248 17.92 -35.87 50.54
C VAL A 248 17.56 -35.57 51.99
N ALA A 249 16.32 -35.16 52.29
CA ALA A 249 15.50 -35.70 53.40
C ALA A 249 14.11 -35.01 53.45
N SER A 250 13.09 -35.71 52.96
CA SER A 250 11.78 -35.88 53.61
C SER A 250 11.99 -36.91 54.76
N PRO A 251 11.17 -37.09 55.85
CA PRO A 251 9.70 -37.15 55.79
C PRO A 251 8.86 -37.07 57.11
N TYR A 252 7.54 -37.36 56.99
CA TYR A 252 6.57 -37.85 58.02
C TYR A 252 6.06 -36.84 59.09
N GLU A 253 4.78 -36.40 59.02
CA GLU A 253 3.54 -36.94 59.66
C GLU A 253 3.35 -36.53 61.14
N HIS A 254 2.23 -35.88 61.49
CA HIS A 254 0.99 -36.53 61.96
C HIS A 254 -0.01 -35.54 62.64
N ASN A 255 -1.26 -35.61 62.20
CA ASN A 255 -2.53 -35.65 62.96
C ASN A 255 -2.96 -34.57 63.98
N GLY A 256 -4.23 -34.15 63.84
CA GLY A 256 -5.08 -33.67 64.95
C GLY A 256 -6.42 -33.04 64.52
N ARG A 257 -7.50 -33.84 64.53
CA ARG A 257 -8.92 -33.50 64.24
C ARG A 257 -9.57 -32.56 65.29
N SER A 258 -10.58 -31.75 64.89
CA SER A 258 -12.03 -31.99 65.14
C SER A 258 -12.93 -30.75 64.92
N MET A 259 -14.20 -31.02 64.65
CA MET A 259 -15.37 -30.18 64.30
C MET A 259 -15.75 -29.10 65.33
N GLU A 260 -16.37 -27.99 64.89
CA GLU A 260 -17.84 -27.74 64.99
C GLU A 260 -18.25 -26.31 64.55
N LYS A 261 -19.54 -26.19 64.21
CA LYS A 261 -20.25 -24.98 63.74
C LYS A 261 -20.37 -23.90 64.83
N GLY A 262 -20.40 -22.63 64.42
CA GLY A 262 -20.83 -21.55 65.31
C GLY A 262 -20.78 -20.16 64.69
N SER A 263 -21.93 -19.64 64.30
CA SER A 263 -22.18 -18.23 64.02
C SER A 263 -22.03 -17.37 65.28
N GLN A 264 -21.20 -16.32 65.28
CA GLN A 264 -21.56 -14.97 65.76
C GLN A 264 -20.37 -13.98 65.69
N ALA A 265 -20.67 -12.88 65.01
CA ALA A 265 -20.12 -11.51 65.08
C ALA A 265 -18.94 -11.21 66.02
N LYS A 266 -17.89 -10.60 65.45
CA LYS A 266 -17.10 -9.56 66.12
C LYS A 266 -17.12 -8.26 65.32
N LYS A 267 -17.63 -7.23 66.00
CA LYS A 267 -17.63 -5.80 65.69
C LYS A 267 -16.36 -5.35 64.96
N ALA A 268 -16.51 -4.85 63.74
CA ALA A 268 -15.61 -3.82 63.21
C ALA A 268 -16.27 -2.46 63.46
N ARG A 269 -15.51 -1.63 64.17
CA ARG A 269 -15.84 -0.28 64.62
C ARG A 269 -15.98 0.61 63.38
N VAL A 270 -17.14 1.22 63.19
CA VAL A 270 -17.34 2.29 62.21
C VAL A 270 -16.56 3.51 62.70
N SER A 271 -15.53 3.92 61.96
CA SER A 271 -15.08 5.31 61.93
C SER A 271 -15.00 5.78 60.48
N SER A 272 -16.02 6.57 60.11
CA SER A 272 -15.99 7.71 59.19
C SER A 272 -14.98 7.68 58.03
N SER A 273 -15.48 7.50 56.80
CA SER A 273 -15.22 8.43 55.69
C SER A 273 -16.12 8.08 54.48
N ASP A 274 -17.06 8.97 54.17
CA ASP A 274 -17.94 8.94 52.98
C ASP A 274 -17.14 9.23 51.70
N SER A 275 -16.24 8.34 51.30
CA SER A 275 -15.47 8.52 50.04
C SER A 275 -15.35 7.27 49.16
N SER A 276 -15.98 6.15 49.51
CA SER A 276 -15.79 4.87 48.79
C SER A 276 -16.86 4.55 47.75
N LEU A 277 -18.07 5.12 47.84
CA LEU A 277 -19.14 4.80 46.88
C LEU A 277 -18.99 5.54 45.55
N SER A 278 -18.60 6.81 45.58
CA SER A 278 -18.34 7.60 44.37
C SER A 278 -17.08 7.13 43.64
N ALA A 279 -16.03 6.72 44.36
CA ALA A 279 -14.82 6.19 43.75
C ALA A 279 -15.06 4.85 43.05
N ALA A 280 -15.80 3.93 43.68
CA ALA A 280 -16.11 2.63 43.09
C ALA A 280 -17.05 2.73 41.88
N VAL A 281 -17.97 3.70 41.87
CA VAL A 281 -18.84 3.96 40.71
C VAL A 281 -18.04 4.52 39.52
N VAL A 282 -17.13 5.46 39.77
CA VAL A 282 -16.25 6.02 38.74
C VAL A 282 -15.29 4.95 38.19
N GLU A 283 -14.74 4.08 39.04
CA GLU A 283 -13.89 2.95 38.60
C GLU A 283 -14.67 1.95 37.74
N ALA A 284 -15.92 1.64 38.10
CA ALA A 284 -16.79 0.75 37.34
C ALA A 284 -17.21 1.37 35.98
N GLU A 285 -17.49 2.68 35.94
CA GLU A 285 -17.80 3.42 34.71
C GLU A 285 -16.59 3.47 33.77
N ILE A 286 -15.38 3.76 34.30
CA ILE A 286 -14.13 3.74 33.54
C ILE A 286 -13.84 2.34 32.98
N SER A 287 -14.11 1.29 33.77
CA SER A 287 -13.93 -0.11 33.35
C SER A 287 -14.91 -0.51 32.25
N LEU A 288 -16.18 -0.10 32.34
CA LEU A 288 -17.18 -0.33 31.29
C LEU A 288 -16.85 0.43 30.00
N GLU A 289 -16.37 1.67 30.09
CA GLU A 289 -15.92 2.45 28.92
C GLU A 289 -14.66 1.86 28.28
N ALA A 290 -13.73 1.32 29.08
CA ALA A 290 -12.56 0.62 28.59
C ALA A 290 -12.94 -0.68 27.85
N GLN A 291 -13.83 -1.49 28.43
CA GLN A 291 -14.36 -2.70 27.80
C GLN A 291 -15.15 -2.38 26.52
N ALA A 292 -15.94 -1.30 26.51
CA ALA A 292 -16.65 -0.86 25.30
C ALA A 292 -15.70 -0.42 24.18
N ARG A 293 -14.57 0.18 24.53
CA ARG A 293 -13.52 0.59 23.59
C ARG A 293 -12.75 -0.62 23.04
N GLU A 294 -12.37 -1.56 23.91
CA GLU A 294 -11.71 -2.82 23.54
C GLU A 294 -12.60 -3.66 22.62
N ASN A 295 -13.88 -3.86 23.00
CA ASN A 295 -14.86 -4.56 22.17
C ASN A 295 -15.04 -3.90 20.79
N LYS A 296 -14.94 -2.56 20.69
CA LYS A 296 -15.00 -1.84 19.42
C LYS A 296 -13.75 -2.03 18.58
N GLU A 297 -12.57 -2.07 19.19
CA GLU A 297 -11.30 -2.33 18.49
C GLU A 297 -11.19 -3.79 18.03
N ASP A 298 -11.63 -4.74 18.85
CA ASP A 298 -11.70 -6.15 18.50
C ASP A 298 -12.73 -6.42 17.42
N LEU A 299 -13.92 -5.82 17.50
CA LEU A 299 -14.91 -5.93 16.43
C LEU A 299 -14.39 -5.31 15.13
N LYS A 300 -13.65 -4.19 15.21
CA LYS A 300 -13.01 -3.55 14.05
C LYS A 300 -11.88 -4.42 13.48
N SER A 301 -11.10 -5.10 14.32
CA SER A 301 -10.02 -5.99 13.90
C SER A 301 -10.57 -7.26 13.25
N MET A 302 -11.58 -7.89 13.87
CA MET A 302 -12.32 -9.03 13.31
C MET A 302 -13.01 -8.65 12.01
N LEU A 303 -13.69 -7.51 11.94
CA LEU A 303 -14.31 -7.02 10.70
C LEU A 303 -13.25 -6.80 9.62
N LYS A 304 -12.07 -6.25 9.96
CA LYS A 304 -10.97 -6.06 9.01
C LYS A 304 -10.41 -7.39 8.51
N VAL A 305 -10.32 -8.41 9.36
CA VAL A 305 -9.91 -9.77 8.97
C VAL A 305 -10.97 -10.40 8.08
N THR A 306 -12.25 -10.37 8.47
CA THR A 306 -13.36 -10.91 7.67
C THR A 306 -13.51 -10.19 6.33
N LEU A 307 -13.34 -8.87 6.28
CA LEU A 307 -13.32 -8.11 5.02
C LEU A 307 -12.12 -8.49 4.15
N ARG A 308 -10.95 -8.71 4.76
CA ARG A 308 -9.75 -9.18 4.06
C ARG A 308 -9.94 -10.59 3.48
N ASP A 309 -10.56 -11.50 4.24
CA ASP A 309 -10.84 -12.87 3.83
C ASP A 309 -11.92 -12.93 2.75
N LYS A 310 -12.97 -12.10 2.86
CA LYS A 310 -13.99 -11.94 1.81
C LYS A 310 -13.43 -11.30 0.54
N SER A 311 -12.40 -10.46 0.66
CA SER A 311 -11.73 -9.83 -0.49
C SER A 311 -10.70 -10.71 -1.18
N ASP A 312 -10.34 -11.87 -0.62
CA ASP A 312 -9.34 -12.78 -1.17
C ASP A 312 -9.95 -13.72 -2.22
N LEU A 313 -9.71 -13.45 -3.50
CA LEU A 313 -10.27 -14.25 -4.60
C LEU A 313 -9.77 -15.69 -4.62
N PHE A 314 -8.63 -15.99 -4.01
CA PHE A 314 -8.17 -17.38 -3.88
C PHE A 314 -9.06 -18.20 -2.95
N ASN A 315 -9.89 -17.55 -2.12
CA ASN A 315 -10.90 -18.19 -1.29
C ASN A 315 -12.27 -18.30 -1.97
N SER A 316 -12.49 -17.65 -3.12
CA SER A 316 -13.74 -17.76 -3.88
C SER A 316 -13.97 -19.19 -4.37
N GLU A 317 -15.23 -19.64 -4.39
CA GLU A 317 -15.61 -21.00 -4.84
C GLU A 317 -15.50 -21.16 -6.37
N ASN A 318 -15.51 -20.05 -7.11
CA ASN A 318 -15.37 -20.00 -8.57
C ASN A 318 -14.17 -19.11 -8.95
N PRO A 319 -12.97 -19.68 -9.19
CA PRO A 319 -11.87 -18.91 -9.75
C PRO A 319 -12.26 -18.44 -11.15
N GLU A 320 -12.28 -17.12 -11.37
CA GLU A 320 -12.43 -16.57 -12.72
C GLU A 320 -11.29 -17.09 -13.62
N GLU A 321 -11.64 -17.63 -14.79
CA GLU A 321 -10.65 -18.06 -15.77
C GLU A 321 -9.90 -16.83 -16.32
N ASP A 322 -8.57 -16.91 -16.36
CA ASP A 322 -7.74 -15.90 -17.04
C ASP A 322 -8.03 -15.93 -18.55
N LYS A 323 -8.82 -14.95 -19.01
CA LYS A 323 -9.22 -14.80 -20.42
C LYS A 323 -8.05 -14.40 -21.31
N ILE A 324 -7.07 -13.67 -20.79
CA ILE A 324 -6.00 -13.06 -21.57
C ILE A 324 -4.85 -14.05 -21.77
N LYS A 325 -4.56 -14.87 -20.75
CA LYS A 325 -3.50 -15.90 -20.77
C LYS A 325 -2.17 -15.32 -21.21
N LEU A 326 -1.66 -14.38 -20.41
CA LEU A 326 -0.39 -13.70 -20.70
C LEU A 326 0.74 -14.73 -20.87
N GLY A 327 1.49 -14.61 -21.97
CA GLY A 327 2.60 -15.52 -22.31
C GLY A 327 2.21 -16.70 -23.20
N GLU A 328 0.92 -16.90 -23.51
CA GLU A 328 0.46 -17.85 -24.54
C GLU A 328 0.25 -17.16 -25.90
N PRO A 329 0.55 -17.80 -27.04
CA PRO A 329 0.36 -17.20 -28.36
C PRO A 329 -0.99 -16.49 -28.51
N GLY A 330 -0.98 -15.25 -29.00
CA GLY A 330 -2.18 -14.42 -29.15
C GLY A 330 -2.59 -13.62 -27.90
N TRP A 331 -1.72 -13.53 -26.87
CA TRP A 331 -2.04 -12.82 -25.62
C TRP A 331 -2.23 -11.31 -25.81
N ARG A 332 -1.57 -10.70 -26.80
CA ARG A 332 -1.69 -9.27 -27.10
C ARG A 332 -3.07 -8.93 -27.64
N GLU A 333 -3.53 -9.69 -28.61
CA GLU A 333 -4.83 -9.51 -29.25
C GLU A 333 -5.94 -9.68 -28.21
N ARG A 334 -5.87 -10.74 -27.39
CA ARG A 334 -6.82 -10.96 -26.29
C ARG A 334 -6.79 -9.85 -25.24
N TYR A 335 -5.62 -9.28 -24.95
CA TYR A 335 -5.51 -8.16 -24.02
C TYR A 335 -6.22 -6.91 -24.53
N TYR A 336 -5.96 -6.51 -25.78
CA TYR A 336 -6.60 -5.33 -26.36
C TYR A 336 -8.10 -5.53 -26.60
N GLU A 337 -8.52 -6.75 -26.93
CA GLU A 337 -9.94 -7.10 -27.05
C GLU A 337 -10.66 -7.01 -25.69
N ASP A 338 -10.11 -7.63 -24.63
CA ASP A 338 -10.75 -7.70 -23.30
C ASP A 338 -10.68 -6.35 -22.55
N LYS A 339 -9.54 -5.65 -22.60
CA LYS A 339 -9.30 -4.43 -21.80
C LYS A 339 -9.72 -3.14 -22.50
N PHE A 340 -9.65 -3.10 -23.83
CA PHE A 340 -9.95 -1.89 -24.62
C PHE A 340 -11.15 -2.08 -25.56
N GLY A 341 -11.73 -3.28 -25.66
CA GLY A 341 -12.85 -3.56 -26.56
C GLY A 341 -12.47 -3.59 -28.04
N ALA A 342 -11.19 -3.72 -28.37
CA ALA A 342 -10.67 -3.67 -29.73
C ALA A 342 -10.87 -5.02 -30.44
N ARG A 343 -11.80 -5.11 -31.41
CA ARG A 343 -12.17 -6.40 -32.05
C ARG A 343 -11.49 -6.67 -33.38
N THR A 344 -11.03 -5.62 -34.06
CA THR A 344 -10.37 -5.74 -35.37
C THR A 344 -8.90 -5.35 -35.28
N PRO A 345 -8.01 -5.93 -36.10
CA PRO A 345 -6.60 -5.55 -36.11
C PRO A 345 -6.39 -4.04 -36.33
N GLY A 346 -7.18 -3.40 -37.18
CA GLY A 346 -7.10 -1.95 -37.41
C GLY A 346 -7.43 -1.13 -36.16
N GLN A 347 -8.48 -1.52 -35.41
CA GLN A 347 -8.84 -0.87 -34.14
C GLN A 347 -7.78 -1.10 -33.06
N ILE A 348 -7.18 -2.30 -33.00
CA ILE A 348 -6.09 -2.60 -32.05
C ILE A 348 -4.91 -1.65 -32.31
N GLU A 349 -4.51 -1.47 -33.57
CA GLU A 349 -3.40 -0.57 -33.94
C GLU A 349 -3.71 0.89 -33.63
N GLU A 350 -4.93 1.34 -33.89
CA GLU A 350 -5.38 2.71 -33.60
C GLU A 350 -5.37 2.98 -32.09
N ILE A 351 -5.99 2.10 -31.30
CA ILE A 351 -6.01 2.19 -29.84
C ILE A 351 -4.60 2.10 -29.28
N ARG A 352 -3.76 1.17 -29.75
CA ARG A 352 -2.39 1.05 -29.28
C ARG A 352 -1.62 2.36 -29.50
N ARG A 353 -1.74 2.98 -30.67
CA ARG A 353 -1.08 4.25 -30.96
C ARG A 353 -1.54 5.37 -30.03
N ASP A 354 -2.85 5.48 -29.81
CA ASP A 354 -3.42 6.51 -28.94
C ASP A 354 -3.05 6.30 -27.47
N VAL A 355 -3.15 5.06 -26.99
CA VAL A 355 -2.73 4.65 -25.65
C VAL A 355 -1.24 4.93 -25.42
N VAL A 356 -0.36 4.63 -26.39
CA VAL A 356 1.08 4.93 -26.29
C VAL A 356 1.33 6.43 -26.23
N LEU A 357 0.64 7.22 -27.06
CA LEU A 357 0.72 8.68 -27.01
C LEU A 357 0.31 9.20 -25.63
N LYS A 358 -0.89 8.83 -25.14
CA LYS A 358 -1.40 9.28 -23.84
C LYS A 358 -0.59 8.80 -22.66
N TYR A 359 -0.04 7.60 -22.73
CA TYR A 359 0.85 7.09 -21.68
C TYR A 359 2.17 7.87 -21.65
N THR A 360 2.73 8.19 -22.83
CA THR A 360 3.97 8.96 -22.95
C THR A 360 3.77 10.41 -22.52
N GLU A 361 2.65 11.04 -22.90
CA GLU A 361 2.22 12.33 -22.34
C GLU A 361 2.22 12.27 -20.81
N GLY A 362 1.65 11.21 -20.22
CA GLY A 362 1.63 11.05 -18.77
C GLY A 362 3.01 10.91 -18.14
N LEU A 363 3.94 10.19 -18.76
CA LEU A 363 5.31 10.09 -18.26
C LEU A 363 5.99 11.46 -18.23
N CYS A 364 5.81 12.27 -19.29
CA CYS A 364 6.30 13.63 -19.35
C CYS A 364 5.61 14.53 -18.30
N TRP A 365 4.29 14.40 -18.13
CA TRP A 365 3.52 15.16 -17.15
C TRP A 365 3.98 14.86 -15.72
N VAL A 366 4.18 13.57 -15.37
CA VAL A 366 4.64 13.16 -14.03
C VAL A 366 6.07 13.64 -13.78
N MET A 367 6.96 13.54 -14.77
CA MET A 367 8.31 14.08 -14.63
C MET A 367 8.29 15.60 -14.37
N HIS A 368 7.50 16.35 -15.14
CA HIS A 368 7.34 17.78 -14.93
C HIS A 368 6.73 18.10 -13.56
N TYR A 369 5.71 17.35 -13.13
CA TYR A 369 5.06 17.50 -11.84
C TYR A 369 6.04 17.38 -10.67
N TYR A 370 6.93 16.39 -10.73
CA TYR A 370 7.92 16.12 -9.70
C TYR A 370 8.98 17.23 -9.63
N TYR A 371 9.49 17.71 -10.77
CA TYR A 371 10.65 18.59 -10.83
C TYR A 371 10.31 20.08 -10.91
N GLU A 372 9.27 20.47 -11.64
CA GLU A 372 8.88 21.87 -11.84
C GLU A 372 7.50 22.20 -11.27
N GLY A 373 6.64 21.20 -11.09
CA GLY A 373 5.26 21.37 -10.63
C GLY A 373 4.26 21.10 -11.74
N VAL A 374 2.98 21.37 -11.48
CA VAL A 374 1.89 21.04 -12.41
C VAL A 374 2.08 21.78 -13.73
N CYS A 375 2.15 21.03 -14.84
CA CYS A 375 2.21 21.59 -16.20
C CYS A 375 0.85 21.62 -16.90
N SER A 376 -0.14 20.88 -16.40
CA SER A 376 -1.53 20.92 -16.85
C SER A 376 -2.46 20.44 -15.74
N TRP A 377 -3.45 21.24 -15.38
CA TRP A 377 -4.46 20.88 -14.39
C TRP A 377 -5.56 19.98 -14.94
N GLN A 378 -5.78 20.02 -16.26
CA GLN A 378 -6.84 19.26 -16.94
C GLN A 378 -6.35 17.96 -17.57
N TRP A 379 -5.04 17.83 -17.81
CA TRP A 379 -4.51 16.60 -18.38
C TRP A 379 -4.80 15.40 -17.46
N PHE A 380 -5.29 14.32 -18.05
CA PHE A 380 -5.45 13.03 -17.40
C PHE A 380 -5.21 11.90 -18.41
N TYR A 381 -4.91 10.71 -17.91
CA TYR A 381 -4.77 9.51 -18.73
C TYR A 381 -6.15 8.87 -18.99
N PRO A 382 -6.68 8.85 -20.23
CA PRO A 382 -8.07 8.52 -20.52
C PRO A 382 -8.35 7.01 -20.69
N TYR A 383 -7.58 6.17 -20.01
CA TYR A 383 -7.75 4.71 -20.04
C TYR A 383 -7.55 4.11 -18.65
N HIS A 384 -8.21 2.99 -18.38
CA HIS A 384 -8.02 2.26 -17.12
C HIS A 384 -6.78 1.36 -17.12
N TYR A 385 -6.18 1.12 -18.29
CA TYR A 385 -5.08 0.17 -18.46
C TYR A 385 -3.91 0.79 -19.23
N ALA A 386 -2.70 0.32 -18.94
CA ALA A 386 -1.45 0.73 -19.59
C ALA A 386 -1.15 -0.12 -20.84
N PRO A 387 -0.42 0.40 -21.83
CA PRO A 387 0.11 -0.42 -22.92
C PRO A 387 1.21 -1.37 -22.42
N PHE A 388 1.64 -2.30 -23.28
CA PHE A 388 2.83 -3.11 -23.00
C PHE A 388 4.12 -2.31 -23.25
N ALA A 389 5.22 -2.69 -22.61
CA ALA A 389 6.52 -2.05 -22.81
C ALA A 389 6.97 -2.18 -24.28
N SER A 390 6.68 -3.30 -24.93
CA SER A 390 6.97 -3.49 -26.36
C SER A 390 6.15 -2.62 -27.31
N ASP A 391 5.04 -2.05 -26.84
CA ASP A 391 4.18 -1.17 -27.65
C ASP A 391 4.73 0.26 -27.75
N LEU A 392 5.56 0.70 -26.79
CA LEU A 392 6.16 2.04 -26.76
C LEU A 392 7.22 2.18 -27.85
N LYS A 393 6.79 2.55 -29.06
CA LYS A 393 7.59 2.76 -30.27
C LYS A 393 7.24 4.08 -30.93
N GLY A 394 8.20 4.66 -31.65
CA GLY A 394 8.03 5.95 -32.33
C GLY A 394 7.86 7.12 -31.37
N LEU A 395 8.41 7.03 -30.15
CA LEU A 395 8.25 8.06 -29.12
C LEU A 395 8.95 9.37 -29.53
N GLY A 396 10.09 9.28 -30.23
CA GLY A 396 10.82 10.46 -30.71
C GLY A 396 10.07 11.30 -31.77
N GLN A 397 8.95 10.80 -32.30
CA GLN A 397 8.10 11.52 -33.26
C GLN A 397 6.91 12.22 -32.59
N LEU A 398 6.71 12.00 -31.28
CA LEU A 398 5.61 12.60 -30.55
C LEU A 398 5.93 14.06 -30.21
N ASP A 399 5.00 14.94 -30.52
CA ASP A 399 5.05 16.35 -30.11
C ASP A 399 4.14 16.52 -28.90
N ILE A 400 4.76 16.63 -27.71
CA ILE A 400 4.06 16.69 -26.43
C ILE A 400 4.12 18.12 -25.91
N THR A 401 2.94 18.73 -25.80
CA THR A 401 2.76 20.07 -25.24
C THR A 401 1.64 20.05 -24.23
N PHE A 402 1.78 20.86 -23.18
CA PHE A 402 0.81 20.95 -22.10
C PHE A 402 0.27 22.37 -21.99
N GLU A 403 -1.05 22.47 -21.84
CA GLU A 403 -1.70 23.70 -21.44
C GLU A 403 -1.91 23.69 -19.93
N LEU A 404 -1.39 24.70 -19.23
CA LEU A 404 -1.45 24.76 -17.78
C LEU A 404 -2.89 24.77 -17.26
N GLY A 405 -3.74 25.60 -17.86
CA GLY A 405 -5.11 25.79 -17.42
C GLY A 405 -5.21 26.26 -15.97
N SER A 406 -6.23 25.79 -15.24
CA SER A 406 -6.51 26.23 -13.86
C SER A 406 -7.03 25.08 -13.03
N PRO A 407 -6.71 25.04 -11.72
CA PRO A 407 -7.29 24.05 -10.82
C PRO A 407 -8.81 24.22 -10.72
N PHE A 408 -9.51 23.11 -10.49
CA PHE A 408 -10.93 23.16 -10.15
C PHE A 408 -11.16 23.96 -8.88
N LYS A 409 -12.34 24.60 -8.82
CA LYS A 409 -12.83 25.16 -7.56
C LYS A 409 -13.17 24.02 -6.60
N PRO A 410 -13.16 24.23 -5.27
CA PRO A 410 -13.37 23.17 -4.30
C PRO A 410 -14.64 22.33 -4.53
N PHE A 411 -15.81 22.93 -4.79
CA PHE A 411 -17.02 22.15 -5.05
C PHE A 411 -16.99 21.46 -6.41
N ASP A 412 -16.32 22.03 -7.41
CA ASP A 412 -16.19 21.41 -8.74
C ASP A 412 -15.34 20.13 -8.63
N GLN A 413 -14.24 20.19 -7.87
CA GLN A 413 -13.42 19.02 -7.55
C GLN A 413 -14.20 17.98 -6.73
N LEU A 414 -14.95 18.40 -5.70
CA LEU A 414 -15.74 17.47 -4.90
C LEU A 414 -16.82 16.77 -5.74
N MET A 415 -17.46 17.48 -6.66
CA MET A 415 -18.39 16.88 -7.63
C MET A 415 -17.67 15.94 -8.60
N GLY A 416 -16.40 16.19 -8.92
CA GLY A 416 -15.56 15.34 -9.75
C GLY A 416 -15.02 14.08 -9.06
N VAL A 417 -14.98 14.06 -7.72
CA VAL A 417 -14.33 12.98 -6.95
C VAL A 417 -15.32 12.16 -6.13
N PHE A 418 -16.36 12.77 -5.57
CA PHE A 418 -17.25 12.07 -4.65
C PHE A 418 -18.24 11.15 -5.36
N PRO A 419 -18.55 9.97 -4.78
CA PRO A 419 -19.74 9.22 -5.17
C PRO A 419 -21.01 9.90 -4.64
N ALA A 420 -22.16 9.61 -5.25
CA ALA A 420 -23.46 10.16 -4.83
C ALA A 420 -23.78 9.90 -3.34
N ALA A 421 -23.28 8.81 -2.76
CA ALA A 421 -23.43 8.49 -1.33
C ALA A 421 -22.81 9.55 -0.39
N SER A 422 -21.78 10.27 -0.86
CA SER A 422 -21.11 11.35 -0.12
C SER A 422 -21.67 12.75 -0.44
N SER A 423 -22.80 12.83 -1.14
CA SER A 423 -23.43 14.11 -1.51
C SER A 423 -23.78 14.99 -0.31
N HIS A 424 -23.93 14.42 0.89
CA HIS A 424 -24.17 15.18 2.13
C HIS A 424 -23.08 16.22 2.45
N ALA A 425 -21.86 16.05 1.92
CA ALA A 425 -20.75 16.98 2.07
C ALA A 425 -20.83 18.20 1.12
N LEU A 426 -21.78 18.21 0.18
CA LEU A 426 -21.97 19.27 -0.80
C LEU A 426 -23.18 20.17 -0.44
N PRO A 427 -23.27 21.39 -1.02
CA PRO A 427 -24.46 22.23 -0.94
C PRO A 427 -25.70 21.51 -1.49
N VAL A 428 -26.89 21.82 -0.96
CA VAL A 428 -28.13 21.06 -1.18
C VAL A 428 -28.47 20.89 -2.66
N GLN A 429 -28.33 21.93 -3.47
CA GLN A 429 -28.64 21.94 -4.90
C GLN A 429 -27.63 21.12 -5.72
N TYR A 430 -26.38 21.05 -5.28
CA TYR A 430 -25.35 20.23 -5.90
C TYR A 430 -25.63 18.74 -5.69
N ARG A 431 -26.22 18.36 -4.54
CA ARG A 431 -26.60 16.97 -4.24
C ARG A 431 -27.59 16.43 -5.28
N GLN A 432 -28.53 17.26 -5.70
CA GLN A 432 -29.54 16.89 -6.69
C GLN A 432 -28.89 16.49 -8.03
N LEU A 433 -27.80 17.15 -8.41
CA LEU A 433 -27.06 16.79 -9.64
C LEU A 433 -26.46 15.38 -9.58
N MET A 434 -26.16 14.86 -8.38
CA MET A 434 -25.59 13.51 -8.20
C MET A 434 -26.65 12.42 -7.98
N THR A 435 -27.86 12.78 -7.54
CA THR A 435 -28.87 11.81 -7.08
C THR A 435 -30.14 11.79 -7.91
N ASP A 436 -30.48 12.89 -8.59
CA ASP A 436 -31.70 12.97 -9.40
C ASP A 436 -31.52 12.19 -10.71
N PRO A 437 -32.35 11.18 -11.00
CA PRO A 437 -32.29 10.44 -12.26
C PRO A 437 -32.46 11.30 -13.52
N SER A 438 -33.03 12.49 -13.39
CA SER A 438 -33.19 13.46 -14.49
C SER A 438 -31.99 14.40 -14.67
N SER A 439 -30.97 14.30 -13.80
CA SER A 439 -29.76 15.12 -13.89
C SER A 439 -29.01 14.84 -15.21
N PRO A 440 -28.57 15.88 -15.95
CA PRO A 440 -27.79 15.71 -17.19
C PRO A 440 -26.41 15.08 -17.02
N ILE A 441 -25.97 14.89 -15.76
CA ILE A 441 -24.68 14.32 -15.39
C ILE A 441 -24.84 13.11 -14.46
N ILE A 442 -26.04 12.51 -14.39
CA ILE A 442 -26.30 11.35 -13.51
C ILE A 442 -25.44 10.13 -13.89
N ASP A 443 -25.07 10.01 -15.16
CA ASP A 443 -24.23 8.93 -15.69
C ASP A 443 -22.79 8.95 -15.15
N PHE A 444 -22.33 10.08 -14.57
CA PHE A 444 -21.05 10.14 -13.85
C PHE A 444 -21.10 9.44 -12.49
N TYR A 445 -22.29 9.17 -11.94
CA TYR A 445 -22.46 8.68 -10.57
C TYR A 445 -23.20 7.33 -10.54
N PRO A 446 -22.62 6.26 -11.13
CA PRO A 446 -23.24 4.94 -11.10
C PRO A 446 -23.39 4.44 -9.66
N ILE A 447 -24.50 3.74 -9.38
CA ILE A 447 -24.76 3.12 -8.07
C ILE A 447 -23.84 1.92 -7.84
N ASP A 448 -23.52 1.20 -8.91
CA ASP A 448 -22.65 0.03 -8.93
C ASP A 448 -21.74 0.07 -10.15
N PHE A 449 -20.53 -0.48 -10.03
CA PHE A 449 -19.52 -0.45 -11.09
C PHE A 449 -18.66 -1.71 -11.05
N GLU A 450 -18.11 -2.07 -12.21
CA GLU A 450 -17.26 -3.25 -12.33
C GLU A 450 -15.88 -2.97 -11.71
N VAL A 451 -15.38 -3.93 -10.92
CA VAL A 451 -13.99 -3.94 -10.44
C VAL A 451 -13.26 -5.08 -11.15
N ASP A 452 -12.39 -4.73 -12.10
CA ASP A 452 -11.54 -5.70 -12.79
C ASP A 452 -10.34 -6.05 -11.92
N MET A 453 -10.31 -7.30 -11.48
CA MET A 453 -9.29 -7.81 -10.58
C MET A 453 -7.91 -7.93 -11.23
N ASN A 454 -7.85 -8.02 -12.57
CA ASN A 454 -6.62 -8.05 -13.37
C ASN A 454 -5.50 -8.94 -12.78
N GLY A 455 -5.87 -10.15 -12.32
CA GLY A 455 -4.96 -11.12 -11.72
C GLY A 455 -4.47 -10.80 -10.29
N LYS A 456 -4.95 -9.72 -9.68
CA LYS A 456 -4.62 -9.35 -8.29
C LYS A 456 -5.47 -10.12 -7.29
N ARG A 457 -4.93 -10.30 -6.09
CA ARG A 457 -5.49 -11.16 -5.05
C ARG A 457 -6.67 -10.52 -4.29
N PHE A 458 -6.58 -9.21 -4.06
CA PHE A 458 -7.54 -8.49 -3.23
C PHE A 458 -8.24 -7.39 -4.02
N SER A 459 -9.54 -7.17 -3.77
CA SER A 459 -10.37 -6.21 -4.51
C SER A 459 -9.86 -4.76 -4.50
N TRP A 460 -9.21 -4.33 -3.41
CA TRP A 460 -8.58 -3.01 -3.32
C TRP A 460 -7.36 -2.85 -4.24
N GLN A 461 -6.88 -3.95 -4.84
CA GLN A 461 -5.85 -3.93 -5.90
C GLN A 461 -6.45 -3.96 -7.31
N GLY A 462 -7.77 -4.17 -7.42
CA GLY A 462 -8.49 -4.19 -8.68
C GLY A 462 -8.69 -2.79 -9.25
N ILE A 463 -9.06 -2.74 -10.52
CA ILE A 463 -9.27 -1.52 -11.29
C ILE A 463 -10.76 -1.22 -11.29
N ALA A 464 -11.15 -0.10 -10.67
CA ALA A 464 -12.53 0.38 -10.71
C ALA A 464 -12.85 0.97 -12.08
N LYS A 465 -13.75 0.33 -12.83
CA LYS A 465 -14.20 0.81 -14.14
C LYS A 465 -15.29 1.87 -13.97
N LEU A 466 -14.86 3.07 -13.62
CA LEU A 466 -15.71 4.26 -13.57
C LEU A 466 -15.66 5.04 -14.90
N PRO A 467 -16.77 5.67 -15.30
CA PRO A 467 -16.76 6.59 -16.43
C PRO A 467 -15.89 7.80 -16.12
N PHE A 468 -15.10 8.26 -17.09
CA PHE A 468 -14.38 9.51 -16.98
C PHE A 468 -15.34 10.69 -17.08
N ILE A 469 -15.16 11.69 -16.24
CA ILE A 469 -16.00 12.88 -16.21
C ILE A 469 -15.65 13.81 -17.37
N ASP A 470 -16.67 14.22 -18.11
CA ASP A 470 -16.55 15.34 -19.06
C ASP A 470 -16.57 16.65 -18.27
N GLU A 471 -15.40 17.29 -18.17
CA GLU A 471 -15.19 18.55 -17.46
C GLU A 471 -16.15 19.64 -17.93
N ALA A 472 -16.29 19.84 -19.25
CA ALA A 472 -17.11 20.91 -19.80
C ALA A 472 -18.58 20.71 -19.44
N ARG A 473 -19.06 19.45 -19.50
CA ARG A 473 -20.43 19.11 -19.12
C ARG A 473 -20.66 19.29 -17.61
N LEU A 474 -19.72 18.86 -16.78
CA LEU A 474 -19.79 19.03 -15.32
C LEU A 474 -19.87 20.51 -14.93
N LEU A 475 -18.94 21.33 -15.42
CA LEU A 475 -18.86 22.74 -15.08
C LEU A 475 -20.08 23.53 -15.59
N SER A 476 -20.61 23.17 -16.76
CA SER A 476 -21.84 23.75 -17.30
C SER A 476 -23.04 23.55 -16.36
N GLU A 477 -23.23 22.34 -15.82
CA GLU A 477 -24.34 22.06 -14.90
C GLU A 477 -24.14 22.69 -13.52
N ILE A 478 -22.90 22.68 -13.00
CA ILE A 478 -22.58 23.33 -11.72
C ILE A 478 -22.86 24.83 -11.78
N LYS A 479 -22.49 25.49 -12.88
CA LYS A 479 -22.69 26.93 -13.06
C LYS A 479 -24.16 27.35 -12.95
N LYS A 480 -25.11 26.46 -13.33
CA LYS A 480 -26.55 26.73 -13.21
C LYS A 480 -27.01 26.82 -11.76
N VAL A 481 -26.35 26.09 -10.84
CA VAL A 481 -26.72 26.05 -9.42
C VAL A 481 -25.79 26.88 -8.53
N GLU A 482 -24.68 27.41 -9.06
CA GLU A 482 -23.69 28.18 -8.30
C GLU A 482 -24.30 29.42 -7.59
N HIS A 483 -25.30 30.06 -8.20
CA HIS A 483 -26.02 31.20 -7.60
C HIS A 483 -26.82 30.86 -6.33
N THR A 484 -26.99 29.56 -6.03
CA THR A 484 -27.74 29.08 -4.85
C THR A 484 -26.86 28.87 -3.62
N LEU A 485 -25.55 29.09 -3.76
CA LEU A 485 -24.60 28.99 -2.65
C LEU A 485 -24.91 30.03 -1.57
N THR A 486 -24.70 29.65 -0.31
CA THR A 486 -24.69 30.61 0.79
C THR A 486 -23.40 31.45 0.73
N LYS A 487 -23.38 32.62 1.37
CA LYS A 487 -22.16 33.45 1.46
C LYS A 487 -20.93 32.68 1.95
N GLN A 488 -21.13 31.75 2.88
CA GLN A 488 -20.06 30.87 3.36
C GLN A 488 -19.61 29.89 2.27
N GLY A 489 -20.55 29.30 1.53
CA GLY A 489 -20.24 28.46 0.37
C GLY A 489 -19.48 29.20 -0.73
N GLU A 490 -19.86 30.44 -1.03
CA GLU A 490 -19.13 31.31 -1.98
C GLU A 490 -17.69 31.55 -1.51
N THR A 491 -17.49 31.79 -0.21
CA THR A 491 -16.14 31.97 0.38
C THR A 491 -15.29 30.71 0.23
N VAL A 492 -15.87 29.55 0.51
CA VAL A 492 -15.19 28.25 0.32
C VAL A 492 -14.82 28.06 -1.15
N GLN A 493 -15.75 28.34 -2.06
CA GLN A 493 -15.57 28.19 -3.50
C GLN A 493 -14.49 29.12 -4.09
N CYS A 494 -14.25 30.29 -3.46
CA CYS A 494 -13.21 31.24 -3.87
C CYS A 494 -11.82 30.95 -3.30
N THR A 495 -11.72 30.07 -2.30
CA THR A 495 -10.44 29.72 -1.69
C THR A 495 -9.82 28.61 -2.53
N ILE A 496 -8.82 28.93 -3.35
CA ILE A 496 -8.02 27.91 -4.02
C ILE A 496 -7.29 27.12 -2.93
N CYS A 497 -7.78 25.91 -2.64
CA CYS A 497 -7.08 24.96 -1.81
C CYS A 497 -5.91 24.42 -2.64
N PHE A 498 -4.70 24.92 -2.40
CA PHE A 498 -3.50 24.20 -2.79
C PHE A 498 -3.40 22.97 -1.89
N LEU A 499 -3.55 21.78 -2.47
CA LEU A 499 -3.09 20.52 -1.87
C LEU A 499 -1.62 20.29 -2.23
#